data_AF-U2QWQ2-F1
#
_entry.id   AF-U2QWQ2-F1
#
_cell.length_a   1.000
_cell.length_b   1.000
_cell.length_c   1.000
_cell.angle_alpha   90.00
_cell.angle_beta   90.00
_cell.angle_gamma   90.00
#
_symmetry.space_group_name_H-M   'P 1'
#
loop_
_entity.id
_entity.type
_entity.pdbx_description
1 polymer ?
#
loop_
_entity_poly.entity_id
_entity_poly.type
_entity_poly.pdbx_seq_one_letter_code
_entity_poly.pdbx_strand_id
1 'polypeptide(L)' 'MYVAYIPEIVANFMGHPVSPLQPFTAAICAFAWVEYGWHRAHKDWPIIISNIPGVVLGIITVVTVYIH' A
#
# COMPACT_ATOMS: atom_id res chain seq x y z
N MET A 1 -10.69 -1.12 -0.03
CA MET A 1 -9.67 -0.79 0.99
C MET A 1 -8.45 -0.11 0.36
N TYR A 2 -7.74 -0.69 -0.63
CA TYR A 2 -6.55 -0.02 -1.22
C TYR A 2 -6.87 1.10 -2.23
N VAL A 3 -8.01 1.04 -2.92
CA VAL A 3 -8.48 2.11 -3.83
C VAL A 3 -8.67 3.44 -3.07
N ALA A 4 -8.83 3.40 -1.75
CA ALA A 4 -8.91 4.60 -0.91
C ALA A 4 -7.60 5.42 -0.90
N TYR A 5 -6.46 4.82 -1.28
CA TYR A 5 -5.19 5.54 -1.45
C TYR A 5 -5.15 6.42 -2.71
N ILE A 6 -6.01 6.18 -3.71
CA ILE A 6 -6.07 7.01 -4.92
C ILE A 6 -6.38 8.48 -4.59
N PRO A 7 -7.45 8.82 -3.86
CA PRO A 7 -7.71 10.20 -3.48
C PRO A 7 -6.63 10.79 -2.55
N GLU A 8 -5.96 9.98 -1.73
CA GLU A 8 -4.82 10.43 -0.90
C GLU A 8 -3.61 10.85 -1.76
N ILE A 9 -3.29 10.07 -2.79
CA ILE A 9 -2.24 10.39 -3.77
C ILE A 9 -2.59 11.68 -4.53
N VAL A 10 -3.86 11.83 -4.94
CA VAL A 10 -4.33 13.06 -5.60
C VAL A 10 -4.19 14.26 -4.66
N ALA A 11 -4.58 14.12 -3.39
CA ALA A 11 -4.45 15.18 -2.39
C ALA A 11 -2.99 15.61 -2.20
N ASN A 12 -2.04 14.66 -2.14
CA ASN A 12 -0.61 14.95 -2.07
C ASN A 12 -0.14 15.84 -3.23
N PHE A 13 -0.52 15.50 -4.47
CA PHE A 13 -0.18 16.30 -5.65
C PHE A 13 -0.90 17.66 -5.73
N MET A 14 -2.05 17.81 -5.07
CA MET A 14 -2.76 19.08 -4.96
C MET A 14 -2.19 20.00 -3.88
N GLY A 15 -1.06 19.63 -3.25
CA GLY A 15 -0.44 20.41 -2.17
C GLY A 15 -1.11 20.22 -0.81
N HIS A 16 -1.90 19.16 -0.65
CA HIS A 16 -2.54 18.77 0.61
C HIS A 16 -1.99 17.43 1.10
N PRO A 17 -0.75 17.39 1.61
CA PRO A 17 -0.10 16.14 1.99
C PRO A 17 -0.86 15.43 3.11
N VAL A 18 -1.13 14.13 2.92
CA VAL A 18 -1.73 13.27 3.93
C VAL A 18 -0.69 12.77 4.94
N SER A 19 -1.15 12.25 6.09
CA SER A 19 -0.25 11.64 7.07
C SER A 19 0.39 10.36 6.51
N PRO A 20 1.73 10.25 6.42
CA PRO A 20 2.39 9.11 5.81
C PRO A 20 2.35 7.84 6.68
N LEU A 21 2.07 7.97 7.98
CA LEU A 21 2.12 6.85 8.93
C LEU A 21 1.10 5.75 8.61
N GLN A 22 -0.10 6.13 8.19
CA GLN A 22 -1.17 5.19 7.87
C GLN A 22 -0.87 4.40 6.58
N PRO A 23 -0.55 5.04 5.43
CA PRO A 23 -0.13 4.33 4.22
C PRO A 23 1.13 3.47 4.43
N PHE A 24 2.08 3.94 5.23
CA PHE A 24 3.31 3.19 5.55
C PHE A 24 3.02 1.90 6.32
N THR A 25 2.24 2.00 7.41
CA THR A 25 1.90 0.84 8.24
C THR A 25 1.05 -0.16 7.45
N ALA A 26 0.15 0.33 6.60
CA ALA A 26 -0.64 -0.51 5.71
C ALA A 26 0.20 -1.23 4.66
N ALA A 27 1.19 -0.56 4.06
CA ALA A 27 2.12 -1.18 3.12
C ALA A 27 2.94 -2.30 3.77
N ILE A 28 3.44 -2.09 4.99
CA ILE A 28 4.16 -3.13 5.76
C ILE A 28 3.24 -4.32 6.05
N CYS A 29 2.02 -4.06 6.51
CA CYS A 29 1.06 -5.12 6.81
C CYS A 29 0.72 -5.94 5.55
N ALA A 30 0.44 -5.26 4.43
CA ALA A 30 0.18 -5.90 3.15
C ALA A 30 1.39 -6.71 2.67
N PHE A 31 2.61 -6.19 2.85
CA PHE A 31 3.84 -6.90 2.49
C PHE A 31 4.01 -8.18 3.31
N ALA A 32 3.76 -8.12 4.62
CA ALA A 32 3.81 -9.30 5.48
C ALA A 32 2.80 -10.39 5.03
N TRP A 33 1.62 -10.00 4.55
CA TRP A 33 0.64 -10.95 3.98
C TRP A 33 1.07 -11.54 2.64
N VAL A 34 1.68 -10.74 1.76
CA VAL A 34 2.27 -11.24 0.50
C VAL A 34 3.36 -12.25 0.79
N GLU A 35 4.30 -11.92 1.68
CA GLU A 35 5.39 -12.81 2.11
C GLU A 35 4.85 -14.10 2.74
N TYR A 36 3.82 -13.98 3.59
CA TYR A 36 3.15 -15.12 4.19
C TYR A 36 2.54 -16.05 3.14
N GLY A 37 1.77 -15.51 2.19
CA GLY A 37 1.13 -16.29 1.13
C GLY A 37 2.16 -16.94 0.19
N TRP A 38 3.32 -16.31 0.01
CA TRP A 38 4.40 -16.79 -0.83
C TRP A 38 5.16 -17.97 -0.23
N HIS A 39 5.42 -17.95 1.08
CA HIS A 39 6.19 -18.98 1.80
C HIS A 39 5.38 -20.23 2.20
N ARG A 40 4.10 -20.30 1.84
CA ARG A 40 3.27 -21.49 2.06
C ARG A 40 3.69 -22.64 1.13
N ALA A 41 3.58 -23.88 1.63
CA ALA A 41 3.89 -25.10 0.84
C ALA A 41 3.09 -25.16 -0.48
N HIS A 42 1.84 -24.68 -0.46
CA HIS A 42 1.08 -24.30 -1.63
C HIS A 42 0.85 -22.80 -1.59
N LYS A 43 1.34 -22.07 -2.60
CA LYS A 43 1.24 -20.60 -2.65
C LYS A 43 -0.23 -20.17 -2.53
N ASP A 44 -0.49 -19.27 -1.58
CA ASP A 44 -1.81 -18.70 -1.35
C ASP A 44 -2.02 -17.50 -2.29
N TRP A 45 -2.30 -17.82 -3.56
CA TRP A 45 -2.53 -16.81 -4.59
C TRP A 45 -3.62 -15.80 -4.24
N PRO A 46 -4.76 -16.18 -3.64
CA PRO A 46 -5.76 -15.20 -3.19
C PRO A 46 -5.21 -14.16 -2.20
N ILE A 47 -4.43 -14.57 -1.20
CA ILE A 47 -3.81 -13.63 -0.24
C ILE A 47 -2.79 -12.73 -0.94
N ILE A 48 -1.94 -13.32 -1.81
CA ILE A 48 -0.92 -12.56 -2.53
C ILE A 48 -1.54 -11.49 -3.41
N ILE A 49 -2.48 -11.88 -4.28
CA ILE A 49 -3.11 -10.98 -5.26
C ILE A 49 -3.91 -9.88 -4.56
N SER A 50 -4.59 -10.20 -3.46
CA SER A 50 -5.35 -9.21 -2.71
C SER A 50 -4.47 -8.16 -2.02
N ASN A 51 -3.28 -8.52 -1.53
CA ASN A 51 -2.41 -7.61 -0.77
C ASN A 51 -1.37 -6.85 -1.62
N ILE A 52 -0.99 -7.35 -2.80
CA ILE A 52 -0.06 -6.65 -3.71
C ILE A 52 -0.47 -5.18 -3.98
N PRO A 53 -1.74 -4.87 -4.32
CA PRO A 53 -2.17 -3.49 -4.51
C PRO A 53 -1.97 -2.61 -3.27
N GLY A 54 -2.07 -3.18 -2.07
CA GLY A 54 -1.83 -2.46 -0.82
C GLY A 54 -0.39 -2.07 -0.61
N VAL A 55 0.55 -2.96 -0.96
CA VAL A 55 1.98 -2.66 -0.93
C VAL A 55 2.28 -1.51 -1.90
N VAL A 56 1.83 -1.65 -3.15
CA VAL A 56 2.13 -0.68 -4.21
C VAL A 56 1.50 0.68 -3.92
N LEU A 57 0.19 0.73 -3.66
CA LEU A 57 -0.52 1.99 -3.42
C LEU A 57 -0.11 2.66 -2.10
N GLY A 58 0.18 1.87 -1.05
CA GLY A 58 0.68 2.41 0.21
C GLY A 58 2.04 3.08 0.04
N ILE A 59 2.99 2.43 -0.66
CA ILE A 59 4.31 3.01 -0.96
C ILE A 59 4.18 4.27 -1.82
N ILE A 60 3.37 4.23 -2.89
CA ILE A 60 3.15 5.41 -3.76
C ILE A 60 2.60 6.58 -2.94
N THR A 61 1.63 6.33 -2.06
CA THR A 61 1.07 7.38 -1.20
C THR A 61 2.16 8.00 -0.30
N VAL A 62 3.00 7.19 0.36
CA VAL A 62 4.11 7.71 1.18
C VAL A 62 5.09 8.52 0.33
N VAL A 63 5.48 8.03 -0.84
CA VAL A 63 6.43 8.74 -1.72
C VAL A 63 5.87 10.08 -2.19
N THR A 64 4.59 10.12 -2.56
CA THR A 64 3.93 11.35 -3.03
C THR A 64 3.75 12.39 -1.93
N VAL A 65 3.76 12.02 -0.64
CA VAL A 65 3.84 12.98 0.48
C VAL A 65 5.14 13.81 0.46
N TYR A 66 6.18 13.39 -0.25
CA TYR A 66 7.46 14.13 -0.31
C TYR A 66 7.77 14.71 -1.69
N ILE A 67 6.91 14.45 -2.68
CA ILE A 67 7.05 14.97 -4.05
C ILE A 67 5.99 16.05 -4.25
N HIS A 68 6.42 17.30 -4.29
CA HIS A 68 5.57 18.48 -4.49
C HIS A 68 6.18 19.37 -5.55
#